data_AF-A0ABD2M9F4-F1
#
_entry.id   AF-A0ABD2M9F4-F1
#
_cell.length_a   1.000
_cell.length_b   1.000
_cell.length_c   1.000
_cell.angle_alpha   90.00
_cell.angle_beta   90.00
_cell.angle_gamma   90.00
#
_symmetry.space_group_name_H-M   'P 1'
#
loop_
_entity.id
_entity.type
_entity.pdbx_description
1 polymer ?
#
loop_
_entity_poly.entity_id
_entity_poly.type
_entity_poly.pdbx_seq_one_letter_code
_entity_poly.pdbx_strand_id
1 'polypeptide(L)'
;MAILQNKHFLLCPSLFFRAVQLRRIRGRPVSRSRISPAPSGESVQWAPATNAFRVSKDGEPRPLPSAFIDDEDQMDPISKAKEHLRGPEKYKVINAVRKKRKHLLQLNFDHIPIIDQVVLMFPSQGAQHLQMGKKVIDNPSSARLFEEANEFLKFDLLSLCLNGPINKLDQTFYAQMALFVSCMAAFEKLKVEQPDLVDRLTDCAGFSIGEICALVAAEVLSFSDALNLVKVRAQAMEECSKIAASGMLTIRTCAASNLIKALKDARDYSEERGEPPICDVASFLFCHVKVVGGTNKALHNLRNNAKQYKIQVLKGLPLYGAFHTKMMEKAASKVAECLGSIELREPRVNVYSNFTGKCHTRRLTQMRTDIARQVNNPVKWEQIMQILFNKRKDEEFPSYFEVGPGRELGTILHQIGKKASRTYVNYPA
;
A
#
# COMPACT_ATOMS: atom_id res chain seq x y z
N MET A 1 36.24 -39.75 -11.59
CA MET A 1 36.05 -38.69 -10.59
C MET A 1 36.43 -37.35 -11.21
N ALA A 2 35.46 -36.66 -11.80
CA ALA A 2 35.67 -35.37 -12.47
C ALA A 2 34.80 -34.32 -11.78
N ILE A 3 35.46 -33.32 -11.20
CA ILE A 3 34.86 -32.15 -10.55
C ILE A 3 34.75 -31.06 -11.62
N LEU A 4 33.53 -30.73 -12.04
CA LEU A 4 33.25 -29.60 -12.92
C LEU A 4 32.69 -28.43 -12.09
N GLN A 5 33.50 -27.38 -12.01
CA GLN A 5 33.18 -26.09 -11.42
C GLN A 5 32.07 -25.40 -12.24
N ASN A 6 30.99 -24.98 -11.59
CA ASN A 6 30.02 -24.05 -12.16
C ASN A 6 30.12 -22.71 -11.43
N LYS A 7 30.88 -21.77 -12.01
CA LYS A 7 30.90 -20.37 -11.61
C LYS A 7 29.79 -19.65 -12.38
N HIS A 8 28.68 -19.33 -11.73
CA HIS A 8 27.73 -18.34 -12.24
C HIS A 8 27.99 -16.98 -11.56
N PHE A 9 28.36 -16.01 -12.38
CA PHE A 9 28.50 -14.60 -12.05
C PHE A 9 27.19 -14.02 -11.49
N LEU A 10 27.25 -13.45 -10.29
CA LEU A 10 26.23 -12.57 -9.72
C LEU A 10 26.25 -11.24 -10.50
N LEU A 11 25.27 -11.04 -11.39
CA LEU A 11 25.01 -9.75 -12.03
C LEU A 11 23.88 -9.02 -11.28
N CYS A 12 24.21 -7.80 -10.87
CA CYS A 12 23.41 -6.83 -10.13
C CYS A 12 22.09 -6.45 -10.85
N PRO A 13 20.97 -6.16 -10.14
CA PRO A 13 19.65 -5.93 -10.76
C PRO A 13 19.42 -4.54 -11.39
N SER A 14 20.45 -3.82 -11.84
CA SER A 14 20.34 -2.42 -12.30
C SER A 14 20.24 -2.23 -13.83
N LEU A 15 20.15 -3.28 -14.63
CA LEU A 15 20.38 -3.20 -16.09
C LEU A 15 19.15 -3.25 -17.01
N PHE A 16 17.92 -3.01 -16.52
CA PHE A 16 16.73 -2.95 -17.41
C PHE A 16 16.09 -1.55 -17.57
N PHE A 17 16.69 -0.49 -17.02
CA PHE A 17 16.13 0.89 -17.11
C PHE A 17 17.02 1.92 -17.84
N ARG A 18 18.08 1.50 -18.54
CA ARG A 18 18.91 2.40 -19.36
C ARG A 18 18.90 2.00 -20.84
N ALA A 19 17.84 2.41 -21.53
CA ALA A 19 17.90 2.76 -22.94
C ALA A 19 16.62 3.54 -23.29
N VAL A 20 16.78 4.85 -23.51
CA VAL A 20 15.98 5.78 -24.33
C VAL A 20 15.92 7.16 -23.64
N GLN A 21 16.56 8.12 -24.31
CA GLN A 21 16.47 9.58 -24.18
C GLN A 21 17.30 10.30 -23.10
N LEU A 22 18.58 10.48 -23.42
CA LEU A 22 19.26 11.77 -23.26
C LEU A 22 18.66 12.80 -24.23
N ARG A 23 17.83 13.72 -23.74
CA ARG A 23 17.74 15.08 -24.28
C ARG A 23 17.57 16.07 -23.11
N ARG A 24 18.60 16.91 -22.93
CA ARG A 24 18.61 18.07 -22.04
C ARG A 24 17.42 18.97 -22.37
N ILE A 25 16.51 19.17 -21.42
CA ILE A 25 15.62 20.33 -21.40
C ILE A 25 16.24 21.32 -20.41
N ARG A 26 16.82 22.40 -20.94
CA ARG A 26 17.29 23.54 -20.17
C ARG A 26 16.08 24.20 -19.49
N GLY A 27 16.21 24.49 -18.20
CA GLY A 27 15.18 25.16 -17.41
C GLY A 27 14.84 26.56 -17.93
N ARG A 28 13.60 26.97 -17.71
CA ARG A 28 13.20 28.39 -17.72
C ARG A 28 12.90 28.79 -16.26
N PRO A 29 13.30 30.00 -15.83
CA PRO A 29 12.99 30.48 -14.49
C PRO A 29 11.50 30.82 -14.39
N VAL A 30 10.86 30.35 -13.32
CA VAL A 30 9.48 30.73 -12.99
C VAL A 30 9.51 32.16 -12.43
N SER A 31 8.84 33.08 -13.10
CA SER A 31 8.66 34.47 -12.66
C SER A 31 7.81 34.52 -11.40
N ARG A 32 8.32 35.20 -10.36
CA ARG A 32 7.54 35.57 -9.16
C ARG A 32 6.44 36.56 -9.55
N SER A 33 5.19 36.11 -9.61
CA SER A 33 4.02 36.99 -9.54
C SER A 33 3.54 37.07 -8.09
N ARG A 34 3.55 38.28 -7.52
CA ARG A 34 2.99 38.60 -6.21
C ARG A 34 1.49 38.26 -6.20
N ILE A 35 1.07 37.38 -5.29
CA ILE A 35 -0.33 37.19 -4.93
C ILE A 35 -0.50 37.81 -3.55
N SER A 36 -1.41 38.79 -3.45
CA SER A 36 -1.83 39.44 -2.20
C SER A 36 -2.63 38.46 -1.33
N PRO A 37 -2.57 38.56 0.01
CA PRO A 37 -3.14 37.55 0.89
C PRO A 37 -4.68 37.65 0.96
N ALA A 38 -5.35 36.52 0.77
CA ALA A 38 -6.75 36.32 1.16
C ALA A 38 -6.85 36.02 2.67
N PRO A 39 -7.98 36.32 3.33
CA PRO A 39 -8.05 36.43 4.79
C PRO A 39 -7.90 35.07 5.47
N SER A 40 -7.23 35.11 6.63
CA SER A 40 -6.92 33.98 7.51
C SER A 40 -8.18 33.20 7.91
N GLY A 41 -8.41 32.06 7.26
CA GLY A 41 -9.15 30.95 7.83
C GLY A 41 -8.28 30.25 8.86
N GLU A 42 -8.86 29.87 10.00
CA GLU A 42 -8.20 29.16 11.08
C GLU A 42 -7.41 27.96 10.52
N SER A 43 -6.08 28.00 10.66
CA SER A 43 -5.21 26.89 10.32
C SER A 43 -5.58 25.69 11.18
N VAL A 44 -6.02 24.60 10.57
CA VAL A 44 -6.24 23.32 11.26
C VAL A 44 -4.90 22.88 11.82
N GLN A 45 -4.77 22.76 13.15
CA GLN A 45 -3.56 22.24 13.78
C GLN A 45 -3.48 20.72 13.56
N TRP A 46 -2.49 20.31 12.76
CA TRP A 46 -2.12 18.90 12.60
C TRP A 46 -1.28 18.44 13.78
N ALA A 47 -1.51 17.22 14.25
CA ALA A 47 -0.76 16.72 15.38
C ALA A 47 0.70 16.49 14.97
N PRO A 48 1.70 16.98 15.73
CA PRO A 48 3.06 16.46 15.59
C PRO A 48 3.03 14.95 15.89
N ALA A 49 3.80 14.15 15.14
CA ALA A 49 3.77 12.69 15.20
C ALA A 49 4.18 12.07 16.57
N THR A 50 4.47 12.88 17.58
CA THR A 50 4.99 12.44 18.87
C THR A 50 3.87 12.31 19.90
N ASN A 51 3.41 11.08 20.14
CA ASN A 51 2.75 10.71 21.39
C ASN A 51 3.62 9.67 22.11
N ALA A 52 4.18 10.07 23.24
CA ALA A 52 4.98 9.20 24.09
C ALA A 52 4.18 7.97 24.55
N PHE A 53 4.88 6.84 24.67
CA PHE A 53 4.39 5.55 25.16
C PHE A 53 3.38 5.69 26.31
N ARG A 54 2.11 5.34 26.08
CA ARG A 54 1.19 5.02 27.17
C ARG A 54 1.38 3.55 27.55
N VAL A 55 2.17 3.31 28.59
CA VAL A 55 2.22 2.01 29.27
C VAL A 55 0.93 1.87 30.08
N SER A 56 0.03 0.98 29.68
CA SER A 56 -1.12 0.62 30.51
C SER A 56 -0.62 -0.19 31.70
N LYS A 57 -0.69 0.39 32.90
CA LYS A 57 -0.82 -0.39 34.12
C LYS A 57 -2.19 -1.07 34.10
N ASP A 58 -2.23 -2.29 34.58
CA ASP A 58 -3.39 -3.14 34.89
C ASP A 58 -3.56 -4.30 33.89
N GLY A 59 -2.92 -5.40 34.28
CA GLY A 59 -3.09 -6.72 33.67
C GLY A 59 -4.33 -7.41 34.23
N GLU A 60 -5.40 -7.38 33.46
CA GLU A 60 -6.52 -8.32 33.56
C GLU A 60 -6.98 -8.64 32.12
N PRO A 61 -7.02 -9.91 31.70
CA PRO A 61 -7.44 -10.27 30.36
C PRO A 61 -8.93 -9.99 30.17
N ARG A 62 -9.26 -9.03 29.30
CA ARG A 62 -10.63 -8.85 28.81
C ARG A 62 -11.02 -10.07 27.97
N PRO A 63 -12.17 -10.70 28.23
CA PRO A 63 -12.60 -11.86 27.46
C PRO A 63 -12.81 -11.46 25.99
N LEU A 64 -12.36 -12.34 25.09
CA LEU A 64 -12.59 -12.24 23.66
C LEU A 64 -14.10 -12.09 23.39
N PRO A 65 -14.54 -11.17 22.51
CA PRO A 65 -15.89 -11.24 21.99
C PRO A 65 -16.01 -12.55 21.19
N SER A 66 -16.75 -13.51 21.75
CA SER A 66 -17.17 -14.70 21.05
C SER A 66 -18.15 -14.31 19.93
N ALA A 67 -17.95 -14.92 18.76
CA ALA A 67 -18.77 -14.85 17.56
C ALA A 67 -18.63 -13.57 16.71
N PHE A 68 -17.94 -13.76 15.57
CA PHE A 68 -18.23 -13.06 14.33
C PHE A 68 -19.70 -13.29 13.99
N ILE A 69 -20.56 -12.36 14.39
CA ILE A 69 -21.92 -12.26 13.85
C ILE A 69 -21.82 -11.23 12.72
N ASP A 70 -22.16 -11.69 11.51
CA ASP A 70 -22.39 -10.82 10.36
C ASP A 70 -23.54 -9.87 10.68
N ASP A 71 -23.24 -8.68 11.17
CA ASP A 71 -24.18 -7.55 11.24
C ASP A 71 -24.38 -6.92 9.83
N GLU A 72 -24.65 -7.76 8.83
CA GLU A 72 -25.28 -7.30 7.57
C GLU A 72 -26.78 -6.99 7.76
N ASP A 73 -27.36 -7.33 8.92
CA ASP A 73 -28.82 -7.40 9.10
C ASP A 73 -29.45 -6.35 10.04
N GLN A 74 -28.74 -5.27 10.38
CA GLN A 74 -29.41 -4.06 10.86
C GLN A 74 -30.05 -3.29 9.69
N MET A 75 -31.19 -3.82 9.25
CA MET A 75 -32.24 -3.22 8.41
C MET A 75 -31.81 -1.99 7.60
N ASP A 76 -31.46 -2.23 6.33
CA ASP A 76 -31.32 -1.18 5.32
C ASP A 76 -32.62 -0.34 5.25
N PRO A 77 -32.62 0.96 5.60
CA PRO A 77 -33.81 1.82 5.49
C PRO A 77 -34.38 1.89 4.06
N ILE A 78 -33.58 1.46 3.08
CA ILE A 78 -33.97 1.34 1.68
C ILE A 78 -35.00 0.22 1.47
N SER A 79 -35.01 -0.87 2.24
CA SER A 79 -36.02 -1.93 2.10
C SER A 79 -37.41 -1.42 2.47
N LYS A 80 -37.54 -0.71 3.60
CA LYS A 80 -38.79 -0.07 4.04
C LYS A 80 -39.24 1.08 3.13
N ALA A 81 -38.31 1.88 2.59
CA ALA A 81 -38.65 2.99 1.69
C ALA A 81 -39.01 2.53 0.25
N LYS A 82 -38.61 1.32 -0.17
CA LYS A 82 -38.86 0.79 -1.52
C LYS A 82 -40.30 0.38 -1.77
N GLU A 83 -41.05 0.01 -0.73
CA GLU A 83 -42.43 -0.52 -0.86
C GLU A 83 -43.47 0.57 -1.13
N HIS A 84 -43.23 1.82 -0.72
CA HIS A 84 -44.28 2.86 -0.71
C HIS A 84 -44.08 4.03 -1.69
N LEU A 85 -42.94 4.09 -2.42
CA LEU A 85 -42.63 5.21 -3.32
C LEU A 85 -42.71 4.80 -4.80
N ARG A 86 -43.51 5.52 -5.60
CA ARG A 86 -43.62 5.36 -7.08
C ARG A 86 -43.30 6.69 -7.79
N GLY A 87 -42.74 6.61 -9.01
CA GLY A 87 -42.49 7.79 -9.85
C GLY A 87 -41.21 8.60 -9.52
N PRO A 88 -41.12 9.86 -9.98
CA PRO A 88 -39.92 10.71 -9.88
C PRO A 88 -39.39 10.93 -8.45
N GLU A 89 -40.26 10.84 -7.43
CA GLU A 89 -39.88 10.97 -6.02
C GLU A 89 -39.02 9.82 -5.53
N LYS A 90 -39.26 8.59 -6.01
CA LYS A 90 -38.41 7.43 -5.73
C LYS A 90 -36.97 7.68 -6.18
N TYR A 91 -36.80 8.28 -7.37
CA TYR A 91 -35.48 8.64 -7.91
C TYR A 91 -34.80 9.73 -7.08
N LYS A 92 -35.54 10.75 -6.64
CA LYS A 92 -35.01 11.80 -5.75
C LYS A 92 -34.56 11.24 -4.40
N VAL A 93 -35.36 10.38 -3.76
CA VAL A 93 -35.02 9.74 -2.48
C VAL A 93 -33.83 8.78 -2.63
N ILE A 94 -33.80 7.95 -3.68
CA ILE A 94 -32.65 7.06 -3.96
C ILE A 94 -31.37 7.87 -4.17
N ASN A 95 -31.44 8.98 -4.92
CA ASN A 95 -30.28 9.83 -5.17
C ASN A 95 -29.84 10.59 -3.91
N ALA A 96 -30.78 11.07 -3.09
CA ALA A 96 -30.50 11.72 -1.81
C ALA A 96 -29.84 10.73 -0.83
N VAL A 97 -30.35 9.49 -0.74
CA VAL A 97 -29.77 8.43 0.08
C VAL A 97 -28.40 8.00 -0.46
N ARG A 98 -28.22 7.89 -1.77
CA ARG A 98 -26.90 7.63 -2.39
C ARG A 98 -25.90 8.74 -2.10
N LYS A 99 -26.33 10.01 -2.18
CA LYS A 99 -25.49 11.18 -1.87
C LYS A 99 -25.12 11.22 -0.39
N LYS A 100 -26.08 10.93 0.50
CA LYS A 100 -25.86 10.78 1.95
C LYS A 100 -24.93 9.61 2.30
N ARG A 101 -25.10 8.44 1.64
CA ARG A 101 -24.17 7.30 1.74
C ARG A 101 -22.77 7.65 1.21
N LYS A 102 -22.67 8.40 0.10
CA LYS A 102 -21.38 8.85 -0.45
C LYS A 102 -20.63 9.74 0.55
N HIS A 103 -21.32 10.66 1.23
CA HIS A 103 -20.75 11.49 2.29
C HIS A 103 -20.35 10.71 3.56
N LEU A 104 -20.96 9.54 3.81
CA LEU A 104 -20.55 8.63 4.88
C LEU A 104 -19.34 7.76 4.50
N LEU A 105 -19.01 7.66 3.20
CA LEU A 105 -17.97 6.78 2.68
C LEU A 105 -16.68 7.51 2.31
N GLN A 106 -16.74 8.78 1.93
CA GLN A 106 -15.59 9.59 1.48
C GLN A 106 -15.69 11.03 1.94
N LEU A 107 -14.55 11.61 2.26
CA LEU A 107 -14.38 13.03 2.55
C LEU A 107 -14.46 13.84 1.25
N ASN A 108 -15.10 15.00 1.32
CA ASN A 108 -15.31 15.88 0.18
C ASN A 108 -14.26 17.01 0.13
N PHE A 109 -13.53 17.09 -0.98
CA PHE A 109 -12.52 18.11 -1.26
C PHE A 109 -12.84 18.94 -2.52
N ASP A 110 -14.12 19.00 -2.95
CA ASP A 110 -14.56 19.73 -4.14
C ASP A 110 -14.25 21.25 -4.10
N HIS A 111 -13.95 21.78 -2.91
CA HIS A 111 -13.54 23.18 -2.71
C HIS A 111 -12.08 23.44 -3.12
N ILE A 112 -11.25 22.40 -3.26
CA ILE A 112 -9.87 22.48 -3.73
C ILE A 112 -9.87 22.17 -5.24
N PRO A 113 -9.38 23.07 -6.10
CA PRO A 113 -9.26 22.80 -7.54
C PRO A 113 -8.45 21.53 -7.80
N ILE A 114 -8.85 20.71 -8.77
CA ILE A 114 -8.24 19.38 -9.01
C ILE A 114 -6.73 19.45 -9.23
N ILE A 115 -6.24 20.52 -9.85
CA ILE A 115 -4.81 20.75 -10.13
C ILE A 115 -3.99 21.04 -8.86
N ASP A 116 -4.65 21.57 -7.83
CA ASP A 116 -4.02 21.90 -6.55
C ASP A 116 -4.05 20.70 -5.60
N GLN A 117 -5.00 19.78 -5.77
CA GLN A 117 -5.14 18.57 -4.95
C GLN A 117 -3.88 17.70 -5.00
N VAL A 118 -3.54 17.13 -3.86
CA VAL A 118 -2.39 16.24 -3.67
C VAL A 118 -2.86 14.83 -3.29
N VAL A 119 -2.30 13.85 -3.99
CA VAL A 119 -2.41 12.42 -3.67
C VAL A 119 -1.06 11.92 -3.20
N LEU A 120 -0.96 11.44 -1.96
CA LEU A 120 0.24 10.74 -1.48
C LEU A 120 0.16 9.26 -1.83
N MET A 121 1.26 8.74 -2.36
CA MET A 121 1.46 7.35 -2.71
C MET A 121 2.64 6.80 -1.92
N PHE A 122 2.43 5.72 -1.16
CA PHE A 122 3.47 5.11 -0.35
C PHE A 122 3.92 3.76 -0.94
N PRO A 123 5.23 3.58 -1.22
CA PRO A 123 5.78 2.38 -1.83
C PRO A 123 5.77 1.19 -0.88
N SER A 124 6.31 0.06 -1.35
CA SER A 124 6.23 -1.23 -0.66
C SER A 124 7.53 -2.03 -0.72
N GLN A 125 7.48 -3.24 -0.17
CA GLN A 125 8.57 -4.21 -0.27
C GLN A 125 8.95 -4.45 -1.73
N GLY A 126 10.25 -4.37 -2.01
CA GLY A 126 10.83 -4.28 -3.35
C GLY A 126 11.48 -2.91 -3.63
N ALA A 127 11.08 -1.85 -2.92
CA ALA A 127 11.66 -0.51 -3.07
C ALA A 127 12.86 -0.25 -2.14
N GLN A 128 13.09 -1.13 -1.15
CA GLN A 128 14.22 -0.98 -0.22
C GLN A 128 15.56 -1.09 -0.96
N HIS A 129 16.50 -0.23 -0.59
CA HIS A 129 17.85 -0.21 -1.14
C HIS A 129 18.79 0.46 -0.12
N LEU A 130 20.08 0.16 -0.21
CA LEU A 130 21.08 0.85 0.62
C LEU A 130 21.05 2.35 0.33
N GLN A 131 21.37 3.14 1.35
CA GLN A 131 21.32 4.61 1.35
C GLN A 131 19.89 5.19 1.38
N MET A 132 18.84 4.38 1.47
CA MET A 132 17.52 4.92 1.79
C MET A 132 17.52 5.56 3.18
N GLY A 133 16.81 6.67 3.34
CA GLY A 133 16.83 7.48 4.56
C GLY A 133 17.91 8.56 4.57
N LYS A 134 18.94 8.48 3.72
CA LYS A 134 20.03 9.47 3.68
C LYS A 134 19.54 10.86 3.31
N LYS A 135 18.49 10.98 2.51
CA LYS A 135 18.00 12.26 2.00
C LYS A 135 17.05 12.95 2.97
N VAL A 136 16.68 12.29 4.06
CA VAL A 136 15.72 12.82 5.03
C VAL A 136 16.32 13.07 6.40
N ILE A 137 17.44 12.44 6.76
CA ILE A 137 18.05 12.59 8.09
C ILE A 137 18.61 13.98 8.41
N ASP A 138 18.76 14.85 7.42
CA ASP A 138 19.10 16.27 7.62
C ASP A 138 17.94 17.08 8.22
N ASN A 139 16.71 16.55 8.16
CA ASN A 139 15.55 17.12 8.84
C ASN A 139 15.42 16.55 10.27
N PRO A 140 15.42 17.40 11.33
CA PRO A 140 15.30 16.93 12.72
C PRO A 140 14.05 16.10 13.01
N SER A 141 12.90 16.41 12.40
CA SER A 141 11.68 15.61 12.59
C SER A 141 11.80 14.22 11.98
N SER A 142 12.46 14.10 10.83
CA SER A 142 12.74 12.82 10.17
C SER A 142 13.77 11.99 10.95
N ALA A 143 14.83 12.62 11.48
CA ALA A 143 15.84 11.94 12.30
C ALA A 143 15.24 11.33 13.58
N ARG A 144 14.36 12.07 14.26
CA ARG A 144 13.66 11.59 15.46
C ARG A 144 12.83 10.31 15.24
N LEU A 145 12.23 10.13 14.06
CA LEU A 145 11.50 8.90 13.75
C LEU A 145 12.41 7.67 13.68
N PHE A 146 13.66 7.83 13.20
CA PHE A 146 14.64 6.76 13.25
C PHE A 146 15.12 6.49 14.68
N GLU A 147 15.30 7.53 15.49
CA GLU A 147 15.66 7.38 16.91
C GLU A 147 14.57 6.63 17.69
N GLU A 148 13.31 7.04 17.54
CA GLU A 148 12.16 6.36 18.15
C GLU A 148 12.05 4.90 17.68
N ALA A 149 12.27 4.65 16.38
CA ALA A 149 12.30 3.29 15.85
C ALA A 149 13.45 2.47 16.44
N ASN A 150 14.63 3.05 16.61
CA ASN A 150 15.79 2.37 17.20
C ASN A 150 15.53 2.02 18.67
N GLU A 151 14.94 2.94 19.44
CA GLU A 151 14.54 2.71 20.82
C GLU A 151 13.50 1.58 20.95
N PHE A 152 12.52 1.54 20.05
CA PHE A 152 11.50 0.51 20.04
C PHE A 152 12.04 -0.87 19.60
N LEU A 153 12.88 -0.89 18.56
CA LEU A 153 13.39 -2.13 17.95
C LEU A 153 14.62 -2.70 18.65
N LYS A 154 15.32 -1.89 19.45
CA LYS A 154 16.58 -2.24 20.12
C LYS A 154 17.73 -2.57 19.16
N PHE A 155 17.72 -1.99 17.96
CA PHE A 155 18.85 -1.98 17.02
C PHE A 155 18.82 -0.73 16.15
N ASP A 156 19.95 -0.40 15.54
CA ASP A 156 20.07 0.76 14.65
C ASP A 156 19.53 0.47 13.24
N LEU A 157 18.26 0.82 13.03
CA LEU A 157 17.56 0.70 11.75
C LEU A 157 18.16 1.65 10.71
N LEU A 158 18.55 2.86 11.09
CA LEU A 158 19.13 3.83 10.16
C LEU A 158 20.46 3.32 9.61
N SER A 159 21.35 2.82 10.47
CA SER A 159 22.62 2.24 10.02
C SER A 159 22.39 1.04 9.09
N LEU A 160 21.38 0.21 9.34
CA LEU A 160 21.00 -0.87 8.43
C LEU A 160 20.53 -0.34 7.06
N CYS A 161 19.72 0.73 7.03
CA CYS A 161 19.28 1.37 5.78
C CYS A 161 20.46 1.98 5.00
N LEU A 162 21.40 2.62 5.68
CA LEU A 162 22.51 3.32 5.05
C LEU A 162 23.60 2.35 4.59
N ASN A 163 24.01 1.44 5.46
CA ASN A 163 25.24 0.66 5.33
C ASN A 163 24.99 -0.84 5.07
N GLY A 164 23.79 -1.33 5.37
CA GLY A 164 23.43 -2.72 5.17
C GLY A 164 23.90 -3.63 6.32
N PRO A 165 24.15 -4.93 6.05
CA PRO A 165 24.29 -5.52 4.72
C PRO A 165 22.94 -5.73 4.02
N ILE A 166 22.94 -5.66 2.68
CA ILE A 166 21.71 -5.70 1.86
C ILE A 166 20.89 -6.98 2.05
N ASN A 167 21.55 -8.13 2.24
CA ASN A 167 20.89 -9.40 2.50
C ASN A 167 20.10 -9.42 3.82
N LYS A 168 20.50 -8.62 4.81
CA LYS A 168 19.74 -8.43 6.05
C LYS A 168 18.58 -7.47 5.83
N LEU A 169 18.82 -6.37 5.10
CA LEU A 169 17.78 -5.40 4.76
C LEU A 169 16.66 -6.02 3.92
N ASP A 170 16.97 -6.96 3.03
CA ASP A 170 15.99 -7.64 2.16
C ASP A 170 15.11 -8.68 2.89
N GLN A 171 15.45 -9.05 4.12
CA GLN A 171 14.58 -9.92 4.92
C GLN A 171 13.29 -9.17 5.27
N THR A 172 12.16 -9.87 5.15
CA THR A 172 10.81 -9.29 5.28
C THR A 172 10.63 -8.44 6.53
N PHE A 173 11.11 -8.90 7.69
CA PHE A 173 11.09 -8.12 8.93
C PHE A 173 11.76 -6.75 8.77
N TYR A 174 13.04 -6.74 8.42
CA TYR A 174 13.83 -5.51 8.32
C TYR A 174 13.35 -4.62 7.18
N ALA A 175 13.02 -5.19 6.01
CA ALA A 175 12.53 -4.45 4.86
C ALA A 175 11.27 -3.65 5.21
N GLN A 176 10.28 -4.26 5.85
CA GLN A 176 9.03 -3.58 6.19
C GLN A 176 9.23 -2.48 7.23
N MET A 177 10.02 -2.73 8.29
CA MET A 177 10.35 -1.71 9.28
C MET A 177 11.08 -0.52 8.63
N ALA A 178 12.09 -0.83 7.82
CA ALA A 178 12.93 0.16 7.19
C ALA A 178 12.17 1.00 6.15
N LEU A 179 11.28 0.37 5.38
CA LEU A 179 10.37 1.05 4.47
C LEU A 179 9.39 1.97 5.20
N PHE A 180 8.73 1.46 6.24
CA PHE A 180 7.76 2.25 7.01
C PHE A 180 8.39 3.51 7.59
N VAL A 181 9.51 3.37 8.32
CA VAL A 181 10.19 4.51 8.95
C VAL A 181 10.73 5.49 7.90
N SER A 182 11.31 4.99 6.81
CA SER A 182 11.82 5.84 5.72
C SER A 182 10.70 6.63 5.02
N CYS A 183 9.54 6.01 4.79
CA CYS A 183 8.36 6.68 4.23
C CYS A 183 7.84 7.80 5.15
N MET A 184 7.74 7.53 6.46
CA MET A 184 7.31 8.54 7.44
C MET A 184 8.33 9.66 7.59
N ALA A 185 9.62 9.35 7.58
CA ALA A 185 10.69 10.34 7.58
C ALA A 185 10.66 11.21 6.31
N ALA A 186 10.41 10.63 5.13
CA ALA A 186 10.21 11.40 3.90
C ALA A 186 8.96 12.29 3.97
N PHE A 187 7.86 11.79 4.55
CA PHE A 187 6.65 12.60 4.72
C PHE A 187 6.87 13.78 5.67
N GLU A 188 7.57 13.59 6.79
CA GLU A 188 7.93 14.69 7.70
C GLU A 188 8.77 15.77 7.03
N LYS A 189 9.76 15.37 6.21
CA LYS A 189 10.57 16.34 5.47
C LYS A 189 9.76 17.08 4.40
N LEU A 190 8.89 16.36 3.69
CA LEU A 190 8.02 16.95 2.67
C LEU A 190 7.10 18.01 3.27
N LYS A 191 6.53 17.79 4.47
CA LYS A 191 5.72 18.80 5.17
C LYS A 191 6.49 20.07 5.51
N VAL A 192 7.78 19.94 5.85
CA VAL A 192 8.65 21.10 6.15
C VAL A 192 8.99 21.88 4.86
N GLU A 193 9.29 21.18 3.77
CA GLU A 193 9.65 21.80 2.49
C GLU A 193 8.43 22.37 1.72
N GLN A 194 7.23 21.82 1.97
CA GLN A 194 5.96 22.28 1.38
C GLN A 194 4.91 22.49 2.49
N PRO A 195 4.92 23.64 3.18
CA PRO A 195 4.00 23.91 4.28
C PRO A 195 2.51 23.88 3.87
N ASP A 196 2.21 24.17 2.60
CA ASP A 196 0.87 24.15 2.00
C ASP A 196 0.42 22.75 1.57
N LEU A 197 1.30 21.75 1.56
CA LEU A 197 1.00 20.37 1.16
C LEU A 197 -0.21 19.83 1.90
N VAL A 198 -0.27 20.13 3.19
CA VAL A 198 -1.23 19.57 4.13
C VAL A 198 -2.65 20.09 3.84
N ASP A 199 -2.79 21.38 3.50
CA ASP A 199 -4.07 21.98 3.13
C ASP A 199 -4.57 21.49 1.77
N ARG A 200 -3.66 21.01 0.93
CA ARG A 200 -3.94 20.47 -0.41
C ARG A 200 -4.09 18.95 -0.44
N LEU A 201 -3.81 18.26 0.66
CA LEU A 201 -3.85 16.80 0.74
C LEU A 201 -5.29 16.29 0.78
N THR A 202 -5.70 15.53 -0.25
CA THR A 202 -7.07 15.00 -0.35
C THR A 202 -7.13 13.49 -0.23
N ASP A 203 -6.04 12.81 -0.57
CA ASP A 203 -5.98 11.36 -0.76
C ASP A 203 -4.63 10.76 -0.38
N CYS A 204 -4.66 9.62 0.29
CA CYS A 204 -3.51 8.78 0.59
C CYS A 204 -3.77 7.35 0.12
N ALA A 205 -2.86 6.80 -0.67
CA ALA A 205 -2.86 5.40 -1.06
C ALA A 205 -1.48 4.82 -0.81
N GLY A 206 -1.41 3.56 -0.42
CA GLY A 206 -0.11 2.90 -0.30
C GLY A 206 -0.20 1.44 -0.68
N PHE A 207 0.85 0.93 -1.30
CA PHE A 207 0.87 -0.42 -1.82
C PHE A 207 1.27 -1.39 -0.70
N SER A 208 0.40 -2.33 -0.33
CA SER A 208 0.67 -3.33 0.73
C SER A 208 1.13 -2.67 2.04
N ILE A 209 2.40 -2.78 2.47
CA ILE A 209 2.89 -2.12 3.69
C ILE A 209 2.74 -0.58 3.64
N GLY A 210 2.77 0.01 2.44
CA GLY A 210 2.49 1.43 2.24
C GLY A 210 1.09 1.85 2.70
N GLU A 211 0.12 0.94 2.80
CA GLU A 211 -1.21 1.27 3.34
C GLU A 211 -1.12 1.73 4.80
N ILE A 212 -0.22 1.14 5.59
CA ILE A 212 0.00 1.56 6.97
C ILE A 212 0.62 2.96 7.01
N CYS A 213 1.53 3.27 6.07
CA CYS A 213 2.05 4.63 5.89
C CYS A 213 0.93 5.63 5.54
N ALA A 214 0.03 5.25 4.63
CA ALA A 214 -1.11 6.06 4.22
C ALA A 214 -2.08 6.32 5.38
N LEU A 215 -2.30 5.33 6.24
CA LEU A 215 -3.13 5.45 7.46
C LEU A 215 -2.51 6.39 8.49
N VAL A 216 -1.18 6.38 8.66
CA VAL A 216 -0.48 7.34 9.53
C VAL A 216 -0.54 8.75 8.95
N ALA A 217 -0.27 8.92 7.65
CA ALA A 217 -0.35 10.23 6.98
C ALA A 217 -1.76 10.84 7.02
N ALA A 218 -2.79 9.99 7.11
CA ALA A 218 -4.19 10.41 7.27
C ALA A 218 -4.64 10.55 8.73
N GLU A 219 -3.71 10.44 9.69
CA GLU A 219 -3.91 10.49 11.15
C GLU A 219 -4.82 9.38 11.74
N VAL A 220 -5.09 8.32 10.99
CA VAL A 220 -5.86 7.17 11.49
C VAL A 220 -5.08 6.39 12.53
N LEU A 221 -3.77 6.25 12.31
CA LEU A 221 -2.83 5.57 13.20
C LEU A 221 -1.80 6.59 13.72
N SER A 222 -1.40 6.43 14.99
CA SER A 222 -0.19 7.09 15.47
C SER A 222 1.06 6.40 14.88
N PHE A 223 2.20 7.10 14.86
CA PHE A 223 3.46 6.49 14.43
C PHE A 223 3.84 5.28 15.29
N SER A 224 3.72 5.39 16.61
CA SER A 224 4.05 4.32 17.56
C SER A 224 3.16 3.07 17.39
N ASP A 225 1.85 3.25 17.23
CA ASP A 225 0.92 2.13 17.03
C ASP A 225 1.17 1.46 15.67
N ALA A 226 1.40 2.27 14.63
CA ALA A 226 1.75 1.76 13.32
C ALA A 226 3.09 1.02 13.34
N LEU A 227 4.11 1.52 14.04
CA LEU A 227 5.41 0.87 14.16
C LEU A 227 5.27 -0.52 14.79
N ASN A 228 4.47 -0.65 15.85
CA ASN A 228 4.16 -1.94 16.46
C ASN A 228 3.37 -2.86 15.51
N LEU A 229 2.37 -2.32 14.81
CA LEU A 229 1.58 -3.07 13.82
C LEU A 229 2.46 -3.60 12.68
N VAL A 230 3.38 -2.79 12.16
CA VAL A 230 4.34 -3.20 11.12
C VAL A 230 5.26 -4.29 11.64
N LYS A 231 5.76 -4.17 12.87
CA LYS A 231 6.59 -5.20 13.50
C LYS A 231 5.86 -6.54 13.55
N VAL A 232 4.65 -6.57 14.11
CA VAL A 232 3.82 -7.78 14.21
C VAL A 232 3.53 -8.37 12.83
N ARG A 233 3.13 -7.52 11.87
CA ARG A 233 2.86 -7.92 10.48
C ARG A 233 4.09 -8.57 9.85
N ALA A 234 5.24 -7.92 9.94
CA ALA A 234 6.45 -8.37 9.25
C ALA A 234 6.98 -9.68 9.84
N GLN A 235 6.96 -9.84 11.18
CA GLN A 235 7.32 -11.08 11.86
C GLN A 235 6.38 -12.22 11.46
N ALA A 236 5.07 -12.00 11.54
CA ALA A 236 4.10 -13.05 11.24
C ALA A 236 4.11 -13.47 9.76
N MET A 237 4.31 -12.52 8.83
CA MET A 237 4.47 -12.82 7.40
C MET A 237 5.76 -13.59 7.11
N GLU A 238 6.85 -13.27 7.80
CA GLU A 238 8.11 -14.00 7.70
C GLU A 238 7.95 -15.45 8.21
N GLU A 239 7.28 -15.64 9.33
CA GLU A 239 6.95 -16.97 9.87
C GLU A 239 6.09 -17.79 8.91
N CYS A 240 5.05 -17.18 8.31
CA CYS A 240 4.22 -17.86 7.30
C CYS A 240 5.03 -18.30 6.08
N SER A 241 6.04 -17.51 5.70
CA SER A 241 6.91 -17.82 4.56
C SER A 241 7.85 -19.00 4.82
N LYS A 242 8.04 -19.39 6.09
CA LYS A 242 8.82 -20.57 6.50
C LYS A 242 8.02 -21.89 6.45
N ILE A 243 6.68 -21.82 6.29
CA ILE A 243 5.81 -23.01 6.24
C ILE A 243 6.12 -23.89 5.01
N ALA A 244 6.29 -23.26 3.85
CA ALA A 244 6.65 -23.94 2.61
C ALA A 244 7.44 -22.99 1.71
N ALA A 245 8.40 -23.56 0.97
CA ALA A 245 9.17 -22.81 -0.01
C ALA A 245 8.22 -22.20 -1.06
N SER A 246 8.23 -20.88 -1.17
CA SER A 246 7.26 -20.12 -1.93
C SER A 246 7.86 -18.80 -2.44
N GLY A 247 7.17 -18.18 -3.38
CA GLY A 247 7.59 -16.90 -3.94
C GLY A 247 6.50 -16.22 -4.74
N MET A 248 6.90 -15.29 -5.59
CA MET A 248 5.98 -14.48 -6.39
C MET A 248 6.45 -14.31 -7.83
N LEU A 249 5.48 -14.18 -8.74
CA LEU A 249 5.67 -13.97 -10.17
C LEU A 249 4.87 -12.77 -10.65
N THR A 250 5.51 -11.81 -11.29
CA THR A 250 4.80 -10.85 -12.14
C THR A 250 4.41 -11.54 -13.44
N ILE A 251 3.11 -11.52 -13.75
CA ILE A 251 2.57 -12.09 -14.96
C ILE A 251 1.90 -11.04 -15.85
N ARG A 252 1.96 -11.24 -17.17
CA ARG A 252 1.15 -10.49 -18.15
C ARG A 252 0.17 -11.43 -18.84
N THR A 253 -1.11 -11.10 -18.73
CA THR A 253 -2.23 -11.77 -19.41
C THR A 253 -2.67 -11.01 -20.66
N CYS A 254 -3.65 -11.53 -21.38
CA CYS A 254 -4.41 -10.84 -22.41
C CYS A 254 -5.86 -11.33 -22.37
N ALA A 255 -6.72 -10.82 -23.25
CA ALA A 255 -8.12 -11.25 -23.32
C ALA A 255 -8.31 -12.77 -23.54
N ALA A 256 -7.33 -13.42 -24.18
CA ALA A 256 -7.39 -14.85 -24.45
C ALA A 256 -6.77 -15.71 -23.32
N SER A 257 -6.15 -15.11 -22.30
CA SER A 257 -5.49 -15.87 -21.23
C SER A 257 -6.50 -16.57 -20.34
N ASN A 258 -6.27 -17.85 -20.02
CA ASN A 258 -7.08 -18.60 -19.06
C ASN A 258 -6.37 -18.71 -17.71
N LEU A 259 -6.28 -17.58 -17.00
CA LEU A 259 -5.57 -17.51 -15.71
C LEU A 259 -6.23 -18.36 -14.63
N ILE A 260 -7.57 -18.43 -14.60
CA ILE A 260 -8.29 -19.22 -13.58
C ILE A 260 -7.91 -20.69 -13.67
N LYS A 261 -7.91 -21.26 -14.90
CA LYS A 261 -7.47 -22.63 -15.12
C LYS A 261 -5.99 -22.81 -14.80
N ALA A 262 -5.13 -21.88 -15.21
CA ALA A 262 -3.70 -21.93 -14.92
C ALA A 262 -3.39 -22.01 -13.42
N LEU A 263 -4.07 -21.19 -12.62
CA LEU A 263 -3.90 -21.19 -11.16
C LEU A 263 -4.45 -22.46 -10.51
N LYS A 264 -5.58 -22.99 -11.02
CA LYS A 264 -6.12 -24.28 -10.56
C LYS A 264 -5.14 -25.43 -10.83
N ASP A 265 -4.73 -25.60 -12.08
CA ASP A 265 -3.85 -26.70 -12.47
C ASP A 265 -2.49 -26.62 -11.74
N ALA A 266 -2.00 -25.40 -11.46
CA ALA A 266 -0.79 -25.19 -10.66
C ALA A 266 -0.97 -25.59 -9.18
N ARG A 267 -2.14 -25.34 -8.57
CA ARG A 267 -2.45 -25.77 -7.20
C ARG A 267 -2.57 -27.29 -7.12
N ASP A 268 -3.32 -27.90 -8.04
CA ASP A 268 -3.50 -29.35 -8.12
C ASP A 268 -2.13 -30.04 -8.25
N TYR A 269 -1.25 -29.54 -9.13
CA TYR A 269 0.11 -30.05 -9.30
C TYR A 269 0.98 -29.99 -8.03
N SER A 270 0.81 -28.94 -7.23
CA SER A 270 1.52 -28.75 -5.95
C SER A 270 1.03 -29.73 -4.90
N GLU A 271 -0.28 -29.90 -4.79
CA GLU A 271 -0.93 -30.81 -3.85
C GLU A 271 -0.55 -32.28 -4.10
N GLU A 272 -0.59 -32.72 -5.37
CA GLU A 272 -0.12 -34.05 -5.80
C GLU A 272 1.32 -34.36 -5.39
N ARG A 273 2.12 -33.32 -5.12
CA ARG A 273 3.53 -33.42 -4.74
C ARG A 273 3.79 -33.03 -3.28
N GLY A 274 2.75 -33.03 -2.46
CA GLY A 274 2.84 -32.81 -1.02
C GLY A 274 3.20 -31.39 -0.59
N GLU A 275 2.98 -30.38 -1.45
CA GLU A 275 3.08 -28.97 -1.07
C GLU A 275 1.68 -28.35 -0.94
N PRO A 276 1.48 -27.37 -0.03
CA PRO A 276 0.21 -26.67 0.09
C PRO A 276 -0.31 -26.17 -1.27
N PRO A 277 -1.61 -26.32 -1.60
CA PRO A 277 -2.18 -25.89 -2.87
C PRO A 277 -2.33 -24.36 -2.94
N ILE A 278 -1.23 -23.63 -2.98
CA ILE A 278 -1.21 -22.16 -3.04
C ILE A 278 -0.66 -21.70 -4.39
N CYS A 279 -1.51 -21.03 -5.15
CA CYS A 279 -1.15 -20.31 -6.37
C CYS A 279 -2.29 -19.34 -6.68
N ASP A 280 -2.19 -18.11 -6.20
CA ASP A 280 -3.27 -17.13 -6.26
C ASP A 280 -2.76 -15.79 -6.76
N VAL A 281 -3.66 -14.98 -7.33
CA VAL A 281 -3.35 -13.58 -7.59
C VAL A 281 -3.11 -12.90 -6.24
N ALA A 282 -1.91 -12.33 -6.09
CA ALA A 282 -1.47 -11.60 -4.92
C ALA A 282 -1.56 -10.08 -5.12
N SER A 283 -1.53 -9.60 -6.37
CA SER A 283 -1.69 -8.17 -6.65
C SER A 283 -2.22 -7.92 -8.06
N PHE A 284 -3.08 -6.92 -8.20
CA PHE A 284 -3.51 -6.34 -9.48
C PHE A 284 -2.75 -5.03 -9.66
N LEU A 285 -1.80 -4.97 -10.61
CA LEU A 285 -0.92 -3.80 -10.77
C LEU A 285 -1.53 -2.78 -11.73
N PHE A 286 -1.80 -3.20 -12.96
CA PHE A 286 -2.41 -2.41 -14.02
C PHE A 286 -2.94 -3.34 -15.11
N CYS A 287 -3.52 -2.77 -16.18
CA CYS A 287 -4.21 -3.55 -17.21
C CYS A 287 -3.39 -4.76 -17.67
N HIS A 288 -3.99 -5.94 -17.48
CA HIS A 288 -3.42 -7.26 -17.77
C HIS A 288 -2.18 -7.70 -16.98
N VAL A 289 -1.63 -6.87 -16.08
CA VAL A 289 -0.42 -7.20 -15.32
C VAL A 289 -0.76 -7.43 -13.84
N LYS A 290 -0.40 -8.62 -13.36
CA LYS A 290 -0.72 -9.09 -12.01
C LYS A 290 0.53 -9.68 -11.36
N VAL A 291 0.51 -9.82 -10.06
CA VAL A 291 1.46 -10.65 -9.32
C VAL A 291 0.72 -11.89 -8.84
N VAL A 292 1.31 -13.07 -9.02
CA VAL A 292 0.83 -14.35 -8.50
C VAL A 292 1.79 -14.81 -7.41
N GLY A 293 1.26 -15.16 -6.24
CA GLY A 293 2.01 -15.80 -5.16
C GLY A 293 1.68 -17.29 -5.12
N GLY A 294 2.68 -18.13 -4.88
CA GLY A 294 2.46 -19.58 -4.78
C GLY A 294 3.65 -20.35 -4.22
N THR A 295 3.43 -21.63 -3.93
CA THR A 295 4.52 -22.56 -3.60
C THR A 295 5.48 -22.73 -4.77
N ASN A 296 6.71 -23.13 -4.50
CA ASN A 296 7.71 -23.30 -5.54
C ASN A 296 7.28 -24.31 -6.60
N LYS A 297 6.61 -25.42 -6.24
CA LYS A 297 6.09 -26.38 -7.22
C LYS A 297 4.94 -25.81 -8.04
N ALA A 298 4.00 -25.08 -7.43
CA ALA A 298 2.91 -24.45 -8.16
C ALA A 298 3.44 -23.42 -9.16
N LEU A 299 4.37 -22.55 -8.74
CA LEU A 299 4.98 -21.54 -9.60
C LEU A 299 5.84 -22.17 -10.71
N HIS A 300 6.51 -23.30 -10.42
CA HIS A 300 7.24 -24.07 -11.42
C HIS A 300 6.30 -24.61 -12.49
N ASN A 301 5.18 -25.24 -12.10
CA ASN A 301 4.17 -25.71 -13.05
C ASN A 301 3.62 -24.55 -13.89
N LEU A 302 3.26 -23.43 -13.26
CA LEU A 302 2.73 -22.26 -13.96
C LEU A 302 3.72 -21.72 -15.01
N ARG A 303 5.03 -21.68 -14.69
CA ARG A 303 6.08 -21.25 -15.64
C ARG A 303 6.19 -22.19 -16.83
N ASN A 304 6.24 -23.50 -16.60
CA ASN A 304 6.43 -24.49 -17.67
C ASN A 304 5.22 -24.54 -18.61
N ASN A 305 4.03 -24.27 -18.07
CA ASN A 305 2.78 -24.38 -18.79
C ASN A 305 2.20 -23.05 -19.27
N ALA A 306 2.85 -21.92 -19.01
CA ALA A 306 2.33 -20.58 -19.29
C ALA A 306 1.76 -20.38 -20.71
N LYS A 307 2.42 -20.97 -21.72
CA LYS A 307 2.00 -20.88 -23.13
C LYS A 307 0.62 -21.50 -23.37
N GLN A 308 0.28 -22.60 -22.69
CA GLN A 308 -1.01 -23.28 -22.86
C GLN A 308 -2.19 -22.42 -22.39
N TYR A 309 -1.93 -21.55 -21.42
CA TYR A 309 -2.91 -20.58 -20.91
C TYR A 309 -2.77 -19.20 -21.53
N LYS A 310 -1.96 -19.05 -22.58
CA LYS A 310 -1.67 -17.78 -23.27
C LYS A 310 -1.19 -16.68 -22.31
N ILE A 311 -0.35 -17.03 -21.34
CA ILE A 311 0.33 -16.07 -20.43
C ILE A 311 1.64 -15.65 -21.10
N GLN A 312 1.87 -14.35 -21.24
CA GLN A 312 2.93 -13.80 -22.09
C GLN A 312 4.26 -13.59 -21.37
N VAL A 313 4.20 -13.11 -20.13
CA VAL A 313 5.39 -12.77 -19.32
C VAL A 313 5.24 -13.44 -17.97
N LEU A 314 6.33 -14.04 -17.47
CA LEU A 314 6.47 -14.50 -16.10
C LEU A 314 7.86 -14.09 -15.60
N LYS A 315 7.92 -13.10 -14.72
CA LYS A 315 9.17 -12.65 -14.09
C LYS A 315 9.12 -12.94 -12.61
N GLY A 316 10.14 -13.65 -12.10
CA GLY A 316 10.31 -13.88 -10.67
C GLY A 316 10.60 -12.59 -9.92
N LEU A 317 10.01 -12.46 -8.73
CA LEU A 317 10.35 -11.41 -7.77
C LEU A 317 11.35 -11.97 -6.75
N PRO A 318 12.36 -11.19 -6.31
CA PRO A 318 13.32 -11.61 -5.29
C PRO A 318 12.70 -11.54 -3.89
N LEU A 319 11.56 -12.20 -3.70
CA LEU A 319 10.78 -12.23 -2.46
C LEU A 319 10.60 -13.68 -2.03
N TYR A 320 10.83 -13.93 -0.75
CA TYR A 320 10.68 -15.25 -0.14
C TYR A 320 9.35 -15.28 0.61
N GLY A 321 8.34 -15.92 0.02
CA GLY A 321 6.96 -15.93 0.53
C GLY A 321 5.91 -15.65 -0.53
N ALA A 322 4.77 -16.36 -0.47
CA ALA A 322 3.58 -16.06 -1.27
C ALA A 322 2.70 -15.00 -0.56
N PHE A 323 3.17 -13.76 -0.46
CA PHE A 323 2.45 -12.67 0.21
C PHE A 323 1.10 -12.38 -0.45
N HIS A 324 0.12 -11.86 0.32
CA HIS A 324 -1.22 -11.53 -0.18
C HIS A 324 -1.99 -12.73 -0.78
N THR A 325 -1.70 -13.92 -0.26
CA THR A 325 -2.41 -15.16 -0.57
C THR A 325 -2.86 -15.83 0.73
N LYS A 326 -3.62 -16.93 0.60
CA LYS A 326 -4.04 -17.77 1.74
C LYS A 326 -2.88 -18.31 2.58
N MET A 327 -1.65 -18.33 2.05
CA MET A 327 -0.46 -18.69 2.84
C MET A 327 -0.25 -17.76 4.04
N MET A 328 -0.75 -16.52 3.98
CA MET A 328 -0.59 -15.51 5.03
C MET A 328 -1.74 -15.49 6.05
N GLU A 329 -2.59 -16.52 6.09
CA GLU A 329 -3.78 -16.58 6.99
C GLU A 329 -3.41 -16.33 8.46
N LYS A 330 -2.37 -17.01 8.96
CA LYS A 330 -1.91 -16.84 10.36
C LYS A 330 -1.40 -15.43 10.63
N ALA A 331 -0.74 -14.81 9.64
CA ALA A 331 -0.30 -13.43 9.75
C ALA A 331 -1.48 -12.45 9.81
N ALA A 332 -2.54 -12.68 9.03
CA ALA A 332 -3.76 -11.89 9.10
C ALA A 332 -4.42 -11.97 10.50
N SER A 333 -4.46 -13.17 11.11
CA SER A 333 -4.97 -13.33 12.48
C SER A 333 -4.15 -12.56 13.51
N LYS A 334 -2.81 -12.60 13.42
CA LYS A 334 -1.92 -11.86 14.33
C LYS A 334 -2.04 -10.35 14.17
N VAL A 335 -2.22 -9.88 12.94
CA VAL A 335 -2.48 -8.46 12.66
C VAL A 335 -3.85 -8.04 13.21
N ALA A 336 -4.89 -8.87 13.08
CA ALA A 336 -6.20 -8.60 13.66
C ALA A 336 -6.15 -8.49 15.20
N GLU A 337 -5.42 -9.40 15.85
CA GLU A 337 -5.18 -9.37 17.31
C GLU A 337 -4.50 -8.06 17.73
N CYS A 338 -3.43 -7.66 17.03
CA CYS A 338 -2.73 -6.40 17.30
C CYS A 338 -3.61 -5.17 17.06
N LEU A 339 -4.48 -5.17 16.04
CA LEU A 339 -5.41 -4.06 15.78
C LEU A 339 -6.50 -3.94 16.85
N GLY A 340 -6.77 -5.01 17.60
CA GLY A 340 -7.74 -5.01 18.70
C GLY A 340 -7.32 -4.11 19.87
N SER A 341 -6.01 -3.93 20.08
CA SER A 341 -5.47 -3.04 21.12
C SER A 341 -5.15 -1.63 20.63
N ILE A 342 -5.18 -1.39 19.32
CA ILE A 342 -4.87 -0.09 18.71
C ILE A 342 -6.12 0.78 18.60
N GLU A 343 -6.01 2.02 19.05
CA GLU A 343 -7.02 3.05 18.85
C GLU A 343 -6.91 3.64 17.43
N LEU A 344 -7.88 3.33 16.56
CA LEU A 344 -8.01 4.02 15.28
C LEU A 344 -8.74 5.34 15.46
N ARG A 345 -8.35 6.36 14.70
CA ARG A 345 -9.05 7.64 14.61
C ARG A 345 -9.74 7.80 13.26
N GLU A 346 -10.68 8.73 13.18
CA GLU A 346 -11.28 9.08 11.89
C GLU A 346 -10.21 9.68 10.95
N PRO A 347 -10.20 9.28 9.67
CA PRO A 347 -9.23 9.81 8.72
C PRO A 347 -9.48 11.29 8.45
N ARG A 348 -8.41 12.08 8.30
CA ARG A 348 -8.48 13.48 7.83
C ARG A 348 -8.57 13.63 6.32
N VAL A 349 -8.12 12.61 5.58
CA VAL A 349 -8.10 12.58 4.11
C VAL A 349 -8.54 11.20 3.62
N ASN A 350 -8.93 11.06 2.36
CA ASN A 350 -9.41 9.77 1.87
C ASN A 350 -8.26 8.75 1.84
N VAL A 351 -8.45 7.57 2.45
CA VAL A 351 -7.44 6.49 2.45
C VAL A 351 -7.98 5.28 1.70
N TYR A 352 -7.16 4.64 0.88
CA TYR A 352 -7.60 3.52 0.03
C TYR A 352 -7.15 2.15 0.52
N SER A 353 -8.10 1.21 0.58
CA SER A 353 -7.87 -0.16 1.03
C SER A 353 -7.37 -1.05 -0.10
N ASN A 354 -6.24 -1.74 0.12
CA ASN A 354 -5.77 -2.74 -0.84
C ASN A 354 -6.65 -3.99 -0.87
N PHE A 355 -7.36 -4.30 0.22
CA PHE A 355 -8.28 -5.44 0.28
C PHE A 355 -9.56 -5.20 -0.51
N THR A 356 -10.23 -4.07 -0.29
CA THR A 356 -11.52 -3.79 -0.96
C THR A 356 -11.33 -3.17 -2.34
N GLY A 357 -10.20 -2.48 -2.57
CA GLY A 357 -9.94 -1.69 -3.78
C GLY A 357 -10.75 -0.40 -3.83
N LYS A 358 -11.24 0.07 -2.67
CA LYS A 358 -12.09 1.25 -2.51
C LYS A 358 -11.52 2.15 -1.40
N CYS A 359 -12.04 3.36 -1.28
CA CYS A 359 -11.78 4.19 -0.11
C CYS A 359 -12.28 3.47 1.14
N HIS A 360 -11.47 3.47 2.20
CA HIS A 360 -11.88 3.06 3.53
C HIS A 360 -13.09 3.89 3.96
N THR A 361 -14.03 3.23 4.65
CA THR A 361 -15.19 3.91 5.23
C THR A 361 -14.80 4.57 6.54
N ARG A 362 -15.61 5.54 7.02
CA ARG A 362 -15.43 6.13 8.36
C ARG A 362 -15.77 5.16 9.51
N ARG A 363 -16.31 3.98 9.21
CA ARG A 363 -16.59 2.95 10.22
C ARG A 363 -15.30 2.23 10.60
N LEU A 364 -14.73 2.62 11.74
CA LEU A 364 -13.43 2.13 12.22
C LEU A 364 -13.40 0.60 12.45
N THR A 365 -14.53 -0.02 12.80
CA THR A 365 -14.63 -1.48 12.91
C THR A 365 -14.40 -2.17 11.58
N GLN A 366 -15.04 -1.69 10.49
CA GLN A 366 -14.80 -2.20 9.14
C GLN A 366 -13.36 -1.94 8.69
N MET A 367 -12.82 -0.75 8.99
CA MET A 367 -11.44 -0.41 8.64
C MET A 367 -10.44 -1.37 9.30
N ARG A 368 -10.61 -1.71 10.58
CA ARG A 368 -9.79 -2.73 11.26
C ARG A 368 -9.84 -4.07 10.53
N THR A 369 -11.04 -4.54 10.18
CA THR A 369 -11.23 -5.77 9.42
C THR A 369 -10.52 -5.72 8.07
N ASP A 370 -10.66 -4.62 7.34
CA ASP A 370 -10.07 -4.46 6.01
C ASP A 370 -8.53 -4.44 6.07
N ILE A 371 -7.94 -3.78 7.08
CA ILE A 371 -6.49 -3.76 7.30
C ILE A 371 -5.97 -5.17 7.62
N ALA A 372 -6.65 -5.93 8.47
CA ALA A 372 -6.24 -7.30 8.79
C ALA A 372 -6.34 -8.23 7.56
N ARG A 373 -7.47 -8.18 6.85
CA ARG A 373 -7.71 -9.01 5.64
C ARG A 373 -6.78 -8.66 4.48
N GLN A 374 -6.18 -7.47 4.48
CA GLN A 374 -5.20 -7.08 3.49
C GLN A 374 -4.00 -8.06 3.39
N VAL A 375 -3.62 -8.65 4.52
CA VAL A 375 -2.40 -9.46 4.63
C VAL A 375 -2.49 -10.77 3.83
N ASN A 376 -3.67 -11.38 3.77
CA ASN A 376 -3.94 -12.66 3.10
C ASN A 376 -4.80 -12.56 1.83
N ASN A 377 -5.08 -11.34 1.35
CA ASN A 377 -5.88 -11.10 0.15
C ASN A 377 -5.11 -10.24 -0.87
N PRO A 378 -5.47 -10.33 -2.17
CA PRO A 378 -4.78 -9.60 -3.22
C PRO A 378 -4.84 -8.09 -3.03
N VAL A 379 -3.70 -7.45 -3.30
CA VAL A 379 -3.59 -6.00 -3.40
C VAL A 379 -4.30 -5.48 -4.65
N LYS A 380 -5.39 -4.73 -4.48
CA LYS A 380 -6.20 -4.16 -5.57
C LYS A 380 -5.72 -2.78 -6.02
N TRP A 381 -4.43 -2.67 -6.37
CA TRP A 381 -3.80 -1.40 -6.72
C TRP A 381 -4.35 -0.81 -8.02
N GLU A 382 -4.56 -1.64 -9.05
CA GLU A 382 -5.19 -1.22 -10.31
C GLU A 382 -6.54 -0.54 -10.06
N GLN A 383 -7.37 -1.10 -9.18
CA GLN A 383 -8.70 -0.59 -8.85
C GLN A 383 -8.61 0.73 -8.08
N ILE A 384 -7.69 0.85 -7.12
CA ILE A 384 -7.44 2.11 -6.39
C ILE A 384 -7.03 3.21 -7.37
N MET A 385 -6.10 2.91 -8.27
CA MET A 385 -5.63 3.86 -9.28
C MET A 385 -6.72 4.23 -10.28
N GLN A 386 -7.62 3.32 -10.66
CA GLN A 386 -8.78 3.64 -11.48
C GLN A 386 -9.72 4.64 -10.78
N ILE A 387 -9.94 4.51 -9.47
CA ILE A 387 -10.74 5.47 -8.71
C ILE A 387 -10.08 6.85 -8.72
N LEU A 388 -8.78 6.92 -8.40
CA LEU A 388 -8.03 8.18 -8.38
C LEU A 388 -7.93 8.83 -9.76
N PHE A 389 -7.74 8.04 -10.82
CA PHE A 389 -7.73 8.52 -12.21
C PHE A 389 -9.09 9.06 -12.66
N ASN A 390 -10.18 8.50 -12.13
CA ASN A 390 -11.55 8.96 -12.43
C ASN A 390 -11.96 10.22 -11.65
N LYS A 391 -11.14 10.72 -10.74
CA LYS A 391 -11.34 12.05 -10.12
C LYS A 391 -10.97 13.22 -11.04
N ARG A 392 -10.31 12.96 -12.17
CA ARG A 392 -9.93 13.99 -13.16
C ARG A 392 -11.13 14.86 -13.55
N LYS A 393 -10.88 16.14 -13.78
CA LYS A 393 -11.86 17.11 -14.25
C LYS A 393 -11.26 17.92 -15.38
N ASP A 394 -11.98 18.10 -16.48
CA ASP A 394 -11.51 18.87 -17.65
C ASP A 394 -10.12 18.44 -18.17
N GLU A 395 -9.84 17.13 -18.11
CA GLU A 395 -8.55 16.49 -18.41
C GLU A 395 -7.38 16.81 -17.46
N GLU A 396 -7.62 17.55 -16.38
CA GLU A 396 -6.65 17.85 -15.34
C GLU A 396 -6.62 16.77 -14.25
N PHE A 397 -5.46 16.60 -13.63
CA PHE A 397 -5.19 15.60 -12.63
C PHE A 397 -4.59 16.24 -11.38
N PRO A 398 -4.80 15.64 -10.20
CA PRO A 398 -4.07 16.05 -9.00
C PRO A 398 -2.58 15.75 -9.14
N SER A 399 -1.79 16.33 -8.24
CA SER A 399 -0.37 16.00 -8.12
C SER A 399 -0.20 14.69 -7.37
N TYR A 400 0.53 13.73 -7.95
CA TYR A 400 0.78 12.42 -7.34
C TYR A 400 2.19 12.37 -6.75
N PHE A 401 2.31 12.39 -5.43
CA PHE A 401 3.59 12.34 -4.74
C PHE A 401 3.88 10.91 -4.27
N GLU A 402 4.90 10.27 -4.83
CA GLU A 402 5.42 9.03 -4.27
C GLU A 402 6.44 9.35 -3.18
N VAL A 403 6.07 9.08 -1.92
CA VAL A 403 6.82 9.48 -0.72
C VAL A 403 7.46 8.26 -0.09
N GLY A 404 8.79 8.18 -0.20
CA GLY A 404 9.55 7.03 0.27
C GLY A 404 10.65 6.59 -0.70
N PRO A 405 11.34 5.48 -0.41
CA PRO A 405 12.36 4.96 -1.31
C PRO A 405 11.75 4.42 -2.60
N GLY A 406 12.50 4.49 -3.70
CA GLY A 406 12.09 3.92 -4.99
C GLY A 406 11.25 4.86 -5.87
N ARG A 407 10.73 4.30 -6.96
CA ARG A 407 9.95 4.98 -8.03
C ARG A 407 8.95 4.04 -8.72
N GLU A 408 8.65 2.92 -8.07
CA GLU A 408 7.88 1.82 -8.64
C GLU A 408 6.43 2.25 -8.88
N LEU A 409 5.84 3.03 -7.98
CA LEU A 409 4.44 3.47 -8.11
C LEU A 409 4.30 4.49 -9.24
N GLY A 410 5.26 5.39 -9.44
CA GLY A 410 5.31 6.27 -10.61
C GLY A 410 5.38 5.50 -11.93
N THR A 411 6.15 4.41 -11.96
CA THR A 411 6.23 3.52 -13.13
C THR A 411 4.89 2.83 -13.40
N ILE A 412 4.21 2.34 -12.35
CA ILE A 412 2.87 1.76 -12.46
C ILE A 412 1.85 2.80 -12.92
N LEU A 413 1.87 4.01 -12.34
CA LEU A 413 0.98 5.11 -12.73
C LEU A 413 1.16 5.46 -14.21
N HIS A 414 2.39 5.45 -14.73
CA HIS A 414 2.64 5.66 -16.15
C HIS A 414 1.99 4.59 -17.04
N GLN A 415 1.99 3.33 -16.61
CA GLN A 415 1.33 2.23 -17.33
C GLN A 415 -0.20 2.32 -17.30
N ILE A 416 -0.75 2.89 -16.22
CA ILE A 416 -2.21 3.07 -16.06
C ILE A 416 -2.69 4.28 -16.87
N GLY A 417 -1.98 5.40 -16.79
CA GLY A 417 -2.41 6.66 -17.38
C GLY A 417 -1.27 7.63 -17.64
N LYS A 418 -0.80 7.68 -18.89
CA LYS A 418 0.30 8.58 -19.31
C LYS A 418 0.02 10.06 -18.99
N LYS A 419 -1.22 10.53 -19.12
CA LYS A 419 -1.60 11.93 -18.77
C LYS A 419 -1.43 12.20 -17.27
N ALA A 420 -1.96 11.32 -16.41
CA ALA A 420 -1.80 11.42 -14.95
C ALA A 420 -0.33 11.38 -14.52
N SER A 421 0.50 10.55 -15.17
CA SER A 421 1.94 10.49 -14.83
C SER A 421 2.72 11.78 -15.10
N ARG A 422 2.13 12.79 -15.75
CA ARG A 422 2.77 14.11 -15.96
C ARG A 422 2.79 14.96 -14.69
N THR A 423 1.87 14.72 -13.76
CA THR A 423 1.79 15.41 -12.46
C THR A 423 2.41 14.57 -11.33
N TYR A 424 3.16 13.52 -11.69
CA TYR A 424 3.88 12.68 -10.74
C TYR A 424 5.15 13.37 -10.24
N VAL A 425 5.36 13.30 -8.93
CA VAL A 425 6.56 13.77 -8.23
C VAL A 425 7.09 12.63 -7.36
N ASN A 426 8.39 12.34 -7.48
CA ASN A 426 9.08 11.43 -6.59
C ASN A 426 9.73 12.20 -5.45
N TYR A 427 9.39 11.85 -4.20
CA TYR A 427 9.99 12.41 -3.00
C TYR A 427 10.76 11.31 -2.25
N PRO A 428 12.06 11.14 -2.55
CA PRO A 428 12.85 10.01 -2.06
C PRO A 428 13.22 10.14 -0.58
N ALA A 429 13.20 9.02 0.13
CA ALA A 429 13.73 8.91 1.50
C ALA A 429 15.26 8.80 1.55
#